data_AF-A0A7J5ENB9-F1
#
_entry.id   AF-A0A7J5ENB9-F1
#
_cell.length_a   1.000
_cell.length_b   1.000
_cell.length_c   1.000
_cell.angle_alpha   90.00
_cell.angle_beta   90.00
_cell.angle_gamma   90.00
#
_symmetry.space_group_name_H-M   'P 1'
#
loop_
_entity.id
_entity.type
_entity.pdbx_description
1 polymer ?
#
loop_
_entity_poly.entity_id
_entity_poly.type
_entity_poly.pdbx_seq_one_letter_code
_entity_poly.pdbx_strand_id
1 'polypeptide(L)'
;MIAYDSYYTSSDTEDADIVHSARITSDQIGAIATWLDSARLIEETRKFIESQKRKPVVKTDVDVIRKWLTNAWSTEFFLASITDDFGPDVKAYAVHWAFPQAYYAVYGQRMAYSIVHGYQEDSHQKVIRRFGNDALELRLPASLAICVTGTKNNYEHHNIAVIDDFTTDRRLRRVDHAMVAGYVGSALRGTRGFDLDRLRRERAKEFVTSKGKPTQKLNREQWQSIAKNLGPTSLMSFLYRKRLKANYDNVDALHSDVIDANNLLSDIRCIVNAFALVHESLILFRMGRRAFEEMIERAPKQVVGMFNARKSDVLSCGCL
;
A
#
# COMPACT_ATOMS: atom_id res chain seq x y z
N MET A 1 -51.29 -32.20 -5.06
CA MET A 1 -51.09 -30.76 -4.89
C MET A 1 -49.85 -30.59 -4.03
N ILE A 2 -48.68 -30.54 -4.64
CA ILE A 2 -47.39 -30.45 -3.95
C ILE A 2 -46.95 -28.99 -4.05
N ALA A 3 -46.79 -28.35 -2.89
CA ALA A 3 -46.31 -26.99 -2.77
C ALA A 3 -44.82 -26.95 -3.14
N TYR A 4 -44.49 -26.14 -4.14
CA TYR A 4 -43.12 -25.71 -4.44
C TYR A 4 -42.82 -24.53 -3.52
N ASP A 5 -42.15 -24.80 -2.40
CA ASP A 5 -41.65 -23.74 -1.52
C ASP A 5 -40.42 -23.06 -2.15
N SER A 6 -40.43 -21.73 -2.04
CA SER A 6 -39.52 -20.78 -2.64
C SER A 6 -38.07 -20.91 -2.15
N TYR A 7 -37.15 -21.27 -3.05
CA TYR A 7 -35.72 -20.99 -2.93
C TYR A 7 -35.38 -19.72 -3.73
N TYR A 8 -35.68 -18.54 -3.21
CA TYR A 8 -35.22 -17.26 -3.77
C TYR A 8 -35.14 -16.19 -2.68
N THR A 9 -34.06 -16.18 -1.90
CA THR A 9 -33.70 -15.05 -1.02
C THR A 9 -32.19 -14.86 -0.80
N SER A 10 -31.29 -15.64 -1.43
CA SER A 10 -29.84 -15.52 -1.19
C SER A 10 -29.06 -14.72 -2.24
N SER A 11 -29.59 -14.51 -3.46
CA SER A 11 -28.87 -13.81 -4.55
C SER A 11 -28.74 -12.31 -4.31
N ASP A 12 -29.82 -11.68 -3.84
CA ASP A 12 -29.90 -10.21 -3.83
C ASP A 12 -28.98 -9.58 -2.77
N THR A 13 -28.67 -10.33 -1.71
CA THR A 13 -27.75 -9.88 -0.64
C THR A 13 -26.28 -10.02 -1.02
N GLU A 14 -25.94 -11.06 -1.81
CA GLU A 14 -24.57 -11.33 -2.22
C GLU A 14 -24.08 -10.29 -3.24
N ASP A 15 -24.92 -9.95 -4.20
CA ASP A 15 -24.65 -8.88 -5.18
C ASP A 15 -24.47 -7.51 -4.51
N ALA A 16 -25.29 -7.20 -3.50
CA ALA A 16 -25.17 -5.95 -2.74
C ALA A 16 -23.83 -5.84 -1.99
N ASP A 17 -23.36 -6.94 -1.39
CA ASP A 17 -22.07 -6.99 -0.69
C ASP A 17 -20.88 -6.86 -1.65
N ILE A 18 -20.95 -7.50 -2.83
CA ILE A 18 -19.94 -7.39 -3.89
C ILE A 18 -19.84 -5.93 -4.35
N VAL A 19 -20.97 -5.32 -4.72
CA VAL A 19 -21.04 -3.92 -5.16
C VAL A 19 -20.52 -2.96 -4.08
N HIS A 20 -20.89 -3.17 -2.82
CA HIS A 20 -20.37 -2.38 -1.72
C HIS A 20 -18.86 -2.52 -1.60
N SER A 21 -18.33 -3.75 -1.64
CA SER A 21 -16.89 -4.03 -1.54
C SER A 21 -16.08 -3.41 -2.68
N ALA A 22 -16.64 -3.43 -3.89
CA ALA A 22 -16.10 -2.83 -5.10
C ALA A 22 -15.98 -1.31 -4.94
N ARG A 23 -17.08 -0.65 -4.57
CA ARG A 23 -17.13 0.80 -4.33
C ARG A 23 -16.14 1.24 -3.25
N ILE A 24 -16.13 0.55 -2.10
CA ILE A 24 -15.21 0.85 -1.00
C ILE A 24 -13.75 0.73 -1.46
N THR A 25 -13.44 -0.27 -2.30
CA THR A 25 -12.08 -0.42 -2.83
C THR A 25 -11.71 0.73 -3.75
N SER A 26 -12.61 1.14 -4.65
CA SER A 26 -12.38 2.28 -5.54
C SER A 26 -12.20 3.59 -4.76
N ASP A 27 -13.08 3.86 -3.79
CA ASP A 27 -13.01 5.10 -2.98
C ASP A 27 -11.75 5.14 -2.09
N GLN A 28 -11.35 4.01 -1.50
CA GLN A 28 -10.10 3.93 -0.72
C GLN A 28 -8.87 4.20 -1.59
N ILE A 29 -8.81 3.60 -2.79
CA ILE A 29 -7.67 3.79 -3.70
C ILE A 29 -7.63 5.21 -4.23
N GLY A 30 -8.77 5.77 -4.67
CA GLY A 30 -8.86 7.16 -5.11
C GLY A 30 -8.50 8.15 -4.00
N ALA A 31 -8.87 7.87 -2.75
CA ALA A 31 -8.49 8.71 -1.61
C ALA A 31 -6.99 8.65 -1.34
N ILE A 32 -6.37 7.46 -1.38
CA ILE A 32 -4.92 7.33 -1.20
C ILE A 32 -4.17 8.02 -2.35
N ALA A 33 -4.60 7.86 -3.60
CA ALA A 33 -4.00 8.54 -4.74
C ALA A 33 -4.10 10.08 -4.60
N THR A 34 -5.26 10.58 -4.16
CA THR A 34 -5.48 12.02 -3.89
C THR A 34 -4.63 12.50 -2.72
N TRP A 35 -4.48 11.68 -1.68
CA TRP A 35 -3.62 11.98 -0.53
C TRP A 35 -2.15 12.07 -0.94
N LEU A 36 -1.72 11.24 -1.88
CA LEU A 36 -0.34 11.22 -2.40
C LEU A 36 -0.14 12.20 -3.56
N ASP A 37 -0.78 13.37 -3.49
CA ASP A 37 -0.61 14.46 -4.46
C ASP A 37 0.88 14.73 -4.74
N SER A 38 1.25 14.72 -6.02
CA SER A 38 2.66 14.73 -6.42
C SER A 38 3.35 16.06 -6.07
N ALA A 39 2.66 17.19 -6.22
CA ALA A 39 3.25 18.50 -5.91
C ALA A 39 3.55 18.62 -4.40
N ARG A 40 2.60 18.21 -3.55
CA ARG A 40 2.80 18.14 -2.10
C ARG A 40 3.93 17.17 -1.73
N LEU A 41 3.95 16.00 -2.36
CA LEU A 41 4.92 14.95 -2.02
C LEU A 41 6.36 15.33 -2.40
N ILE A 42 6.56 16.01 -3.54
CA ILE A 42 7.88 16.56 -3.94
C ILE A 42 8.39 17.50 -2.85
N GLU A 43 7.56 18.44 -2.41
CA GLU A 43 7.95 19.43 -1.41
C GLU A 43 8.22 18.79 -0.04
N GLU A 44 7.37 17.86 0.40
CA GLU A 44 7.61 17.10 1.63
C GLU A 44 8.90 16.27 1.57
N THR A 45 9.19 15.67 0.41
CA THR A 45 10.39 14.85 0.20
C THR A 45 11.66 15.69 0.24
N ARG A 46 11.63 16.85 -0.43
CA ARG A 46 12.73 17.82 -0.39
C ARG A 46 13.02 18.27 1.05
N LYS A 47 12.03 18.79 1.76
CA LYS A 47 12.15 19.21 3.17
C LYS A 47 12.63 18.07 4.07
N PHE A 48 12.12 16.86 3.85
CA PHE A 48 12.57 15.70 4.59
C PHE A 48 14.06 15.46 4.34
N ILE A 49 14.53 15.43 3.09
CA ILE A 49 15.94 15.24 2.76
C ILE A 49 16.82 16.36 3.32
N GLU A 50 16.41 17.63 3.22
CA GLU A 50 17.14 18.79 3.80
C GLU A 50 17.36 18.65 5.30
N SER A 51 16.39 18.05 6.01
CA SER A 51 16.48 17.79 7.45
C SER A 51 17.41 16.62 7.80
N GLN A 52 17.76 15.76 6.83
CA GLN A 52 18.60 14.59 7.06
C GLN A 52 20.09 14.91 6.96
N LYS A 53 20.87 14.33 7.87
CA LYS A 53 22.33 14.26 7.70
C LYS A 53 22.68 13.09 6.79
N ARG A 54 23.36 13.37 5.68
CA ARG A 54 23.90 12.31 4.81
C ARG A 54 24.96 11.53 5.60
N LYS A 55 24.73 10.23 5.80
CA LYS A 55 25.76 9.33 6.35
C LYS A 55 26.41 8.57 5.21
N PRO A 56 27.66 8.07 5.37
CA PRO A 56 28.32 7.27 4.36
C PRO A 56 27.45 6.09 3.94
N VAL A 57 27.42 5.79 2.63
CA VAL A 57 26.79 4.55 2.17
C VAL A 57 27.50 3.41 2.88
N VAL A 58 26.71 2.49 3.45
CA VAL A 58 27.28 1.24 3.99
C VAL A 58 28.03 0.55 2.83
N LYS A 59 29.07 -0.25 3.10
CA LYS A 59 29.72 -1.01 2.03
C LYS A 59 28.66 -1.95 1.44
N THR A 60 28.06 -1.50 0.34
CA THR A 60 26.83 -2.05 -0.20
C THR A 60 27.07 -2.43 -1.64
N ASP A 61 26.50 -3.57 -2.04
CA ASP A 61 26.55 -4.06 -3.39
C ASP A 61 25.62 -3.22 -4.29
N VAL A 62 26.22 -2.30 -5.05
CA VAL A 62 25.53 -1.41 -6.00
C VAL A 62 24.76 -2.21 -7.05
N ASP A 63 25.25 -3.39 -7.44
CA ASP A 63 24.55 -4.23 -8.42
C ASP A 63 23.29 -4.86 -7.83
N VAL A 64 23.26 -5.16 -6.54
CA VAL A 64 22.04 -5.63 -5.87
C VAL A 64 20.99 -4.52 -5.79
N ILE A 65 21.39 -3.27 -5.48
CA ILE A 65 20.48 -2.12 -5.51
C ILE A 65 19.91 -1.93 -6.93
N ARG A 66 20.79 -1.95 -7.94
CA ARG A 66 20.40 -1.83 -9.35
C ARG A 66 19.38 -2.88 -9.76
N LYS A 67 19.60 -4.14 -9.35
CA LYS A 67 18.70 -5.25 -9.65
C LYS A 67 17.30 -5.01 -9.08
N TRP A 68 17.21 -4.56 -7.83
CA TRP A 68 15.91 -4.25 -7.21
C TRP A 68 15.19 -3.09 -7.88
N LEU A 69 15.90 -2.00 -8.22
CA LEU A 69 15.31 -0.88 -8.95
C LEU A 69 14.88 -1.27 -10.36
N THR A 70 15.70 -2.05 -11.08
CA THR A 70 15.36 -2.56 -12.42
C THR A 70 14.10 -3.41 -12.36
N ASN A 71 13.98 -4.29 -11.38
CA ASN A 71 12.77 -5.09 -11.19
C ASN A 71 11.56 -4.19 -10.89
N ALA A 72 11.70 -3.22 -9.99
CA ALA A 72 10.63 -2.29 -9.65
C ALA A 72 10.16 -1.49 -10.88
N TRP A 73 11.08 -0.93 -11.67
CA TRP A 73 10.76 -0.21 -12.90
C TRP A 73 10.14 -1.10 -13.97
N SER A 74 10.58 -2.36 -14.08
CA SER A 74 9.97 -3.33 -15.00
C SER A 74 8.51 -3.60 -14.63
N THR A 75 8.25 -3.79 -13.33
CA THR A 75 6.90 -4.00 -12.80
C THR A 75 6.02 -2.76 -12.99
N GLU A 76 6.58 -1.57 -12.78
CA GLU A 76 5.90 -0.31 -13.01
C GLU A 76 5.58 -0.10 -14.50
N PHE A 77 6.52 -0.40 -15.40
CA PHE A 77 6.31 -0.37 -16.83
C PHE A 77 5.16 -1.28 -17.26
N PHE A 78 5.12 -2.51 -16.75
CA PHE A 78 4.02 -3.43 -17.03
C PHE A 78 2.66 -2.89 -16.53
N LEU A 79 2.63 -2.31 -15.32
CA LEU A 79 1.43 -1.66 -14.80
C LEU A 79 1.00 -0.46 -15.68
N ALA A 80 1.95 0.34 -16.16
CA ALA A 80 1.67 1.46 -17.06
C ALA A 80 1.09 0.98 -18.40
N SER A 81 1.64 -0.08 -18.99
CA SER A 81 1.08 -0.67 -20.22
C SER A 81 -0.36 -1.17 -20.04
N ILE A 82 -0.72 -1.69 -18.85
CA ILE A 82 -2.12 -2.05 -18.58
C ILE A 82 -3.03 -0.81 -18.68
N THR A 83 -2.57 0.32 -18.14
CA THR A 83 -3.32 1.57 -18.10
C THR A 83 -3.35 2.30 -19.44
N ASP A 84 -2.27 2.24 -20.22
CA ASP A 84 -2.07 3.10 -21.39
C ASP A 84 -2.43 2.38 -22.71
N ASP A 85 -2.10 1.09 -22.83
CA ASP A 85 -2.11 0.40 -24.14
C ASP A 85 -3.37 -0.45 -24.38
N PHE A 86 -4.08 -0.87 -23.33
CA PHE A 86 -5.24 -1.75 -23.45
C PHE A 86 -6.59 -1.02 -23.59
N GLY A 87 -7.51 -1.66 -24.30
CA GLY A 87 -8.90 -1.20 -24.42
C GLY A 87 -9.71 -1.37 -23.12
N PRO A 88 -10.88 -0.72 -22.99
CA PRO A 88 -11.70 -0.71 -21.77
C PRO A 88 -12.04 -2.10 -21.23
N ASP A 89 -12.41 -3.05 -22.10
CA ASP A 89 -12.80 -4.40 -21.67
C ASP A 89 -11.63 -5.13 -21.02
N VAL A 90 -10.45 -5.08 -21.66
CA VAL A 90 -9.23 -5.70 -21.12
C VAL A 90 -8.82 -5.06 -19.79
N LYS A 91 -8.99 -3.74 -19.66
CA LYS A 91 -8.71 -3.02 -18.42
C LYS A 91 -9.62 -3.46 -17.28
N ALA A 92 -10.91 -3.65 -17.52
CA ALA A 92 -11.85 -4.16 -16.52
C ALA A 92 -11.40 -5.52 -15.98
N TYR A 93 -10.97 -6.42 -16.85
CA TYR A 93 -10.39 -7.70 -16.43
C TYR A 93 -9.03 -7.54 -15.74
N ALA A 94 -8.18 -6.61 -16.16
CA ALA A 94 -6.81 -6.45 -15.66
C ALA A 94 -6.70 -5.79 -14.27
N VAL A 95 -7.77 -5.19 -13.73
CA VAL A 95 -7.76 -4.54 -12.40
C VAL A 95 -7.18 -5.46 -11.31
N HIS A 96 -7.58 -6.73 -11.27
CA HIS A 96 -7.06 -7.65 -10.25
C HIS A 96 -5.56 -7.93 -10.40
N TRP A 97 -5.00 -7.85 -11.63
CA TRP A 97 -3.57 -8.01 -11.85
C TRP A 97 -2.79 -6.77 -11.40
N ALA A 98 -3.42 -5.59 -11.43
CA ALA A 98 -2.75 -4.34 -11.07
C ALA A 98 -2.31 -4.30 -9.59
N PHE A 99 -3.07 -4.88 -8.65
CA PHE A 99 -2.71 -4.84 -7.22
C PHE A 99 -1.42 -5.61 -6.88
N PRO A 100 -1.21 -6.87 -7.34
CA PRO A 100 0.09 -7.53 -7.22
C PRO A 100 1.23 -6.73 -7.83
N GLN A 101 1.06 -6.18 -9.04
CA GLN A 101 2.10 -5.39 -9.71
C GLN A 101 2.44 -4.13 -8.91
N ALA A 102 1.43 -3.39 -8.44
CA ALA A 102 1.61 -2.21 -7.62
C ALA A 102 2.38 -2.52 -6.33
N TYR A 103 2.02 -3.61 -5.63
CA TYR A 103 2.74 -4.04 -4.45
C TYR A 103 4.20 -4.39 -4.76
N TYR A 104 4.47 -5.17 -5.81
CA TYR A 104 5.84 -5.59 -6.12
C TYR A 104 6.72 -4.45 -6.63
N ALA A 105 6.16 -3.49 -7.36
CA ALA A 105 6.88 -2.27 -7.74
C ALA A 105 7.33 -1.51 -6.48
N VAL A 106 6.39 -1.25 -5.55
CA VAL A 106 6.69 -0.59 -4.27
C VAL A 106 7.66 -1.39 -3.41
N TYR A 107 7.50 -2.72 -3.35
CA TYR A 107 8.38 -3.61 -2.62
C TYR A 107 9.81 -3.56 -3.14
N GLY A 108 10.01 -3.58 -4.47
CA GLY A 108 11.33 -3.49 -5.08
C GLY A 108 12.03 -2.15 -4.78
N GLN A 109 11.29 -1.04 -4.87
CA GLN A 109 11.79 0.29 -4.47
C GLN A 109 12.21 0.32 -3.01
N ARG A 110 11.38 -0.25 -2.13
CA ARG A 110 11.66 -0.32 -0.70
C ARG A 110 12.88 -1.20 -0.38
N MET A 111 13.05 -2.32 -1.09
CA MET A 111 14.22 -3.18 -0.93
C MET A 111 15.51 -2.47 -1.31
N ALA A 112 15.53 -1.79 -2.45
CA ALA A 112 16.66 -0.96 -2.86
C ALA A 112 17.02 0.08 -1.79
N TYR A 113 16.01 0.79 -1.25
CA TYR A 113 16.20 1.73 -0.15
C TYR A 113 16.76 1.07 1.12
N SER A 114 16.23 -0.08 1.53
CA SER A 114 16.69 -0.82 2.71
C SER A 114 18.17 -1.17 2.60
N ILE A 115 18.61 -1.68 1.44
CA ILE A 115 19.99 -2.07 1.17
C ILE A 115 20.94 -0.87 1.24
N VAL A 116 20.52 0.27 0.68
CA VAL A 116 21.26 1.54 0.72
C VAL A 116 21.45 2.06 2.16
N HIS A 117 20.54 1.71 3.06
CA HIS A 117 20.57 2.07 4.49
C HIS A 117 21.16 0.97 5.39
N GLY A 118 21.61 -0.16 4.81
CA GLY A 118 22.23 -1.27 5.54
C GLY A 118 21.23 -2.17 6.29
N TYR A 119 19.95 -2.13 5.93
CA TYR A 119 18.96 -3.05 6.48
C TYR A 119 18.98 -4.40 5.75
N GLN A 120 18.62 -5.45 6.46
CA GLN A 120 18.73 -6.86 6.03
C GLN A 120 17.38 -7.58 6.07
N GLU A 121 16.28 -6.88 5.76
CA GLU A 121 14.99 -7.56 5.68
C GLU A 121 14.98 -8.58 4.54
N ASP A 122 14.58 -9.82 4.84
CA ASP A 122 14.63 -10.98 3.93
C ASP A 122 13.23 -11.54 3.61
N SER A 123 12.16 -10.92 4.14
CA SER A 123 10.79 -11.38 3.95
C SER A 123 9.82 -10.23 3.85
N HIS A 124 8.69 -10.45 3.16
CA HIS A 124 7.61 -9.47 3.01
C HIS A 124 7.17 -8.88 4.36
N GLN A 125 7.00 -9.72 5.38
CA GLN A 125 6.53 -9.26 6.70
C GLN A 125 7.55 -8.38 7.41
N LYS A 126 8.85 -8.71 7.34
CA LYS A 126 9.90 -7.86 7.91
C LYS A 126 9.94 -6.50 7.21
N VAL A 127 9.85 -6.46 5.88
CA VAL A 127 9.83 -5.21 5.10
C VAL A 127 8.60 -4.36 5.42
N ILE A 128 7.41 -4.95 5.43
CA ILE A 128 6.15 -4.25 5.73
C ILE A 128 6.19 -3.67 7.16
N ARG A 129 6.61 -4.48 8.14
CA ARG A 129 6.75 -4.03 9.52
C ARG A 129 7.78 -2.91 9.64
N ARG A 130 8.90 -3.02 8.91
CA ARG A 130 9.92 -1.99 8.91
C ARG A 130 9.41 -0.67 8.32
N PHE A 131 8.71 -0.73 7.19
CA PHE A 131 8.09 0.46 6.61
C PHE A 131 7.09 1.09 7.59
N GLY A 132 6.28 0.28 8.28
CA GLY A 132 5.36 0.76 9.31
C GLY A 132 6.08 1.44 10.49
N ASN A 133 7.21 0.90 10.94
CA ASN A 133 8.03 1.53 11.98
C ASN A 133 8.65 2.85 11.48
N ASP A 134 9.18 2.88 10.24
CA ASP A 134 9.74 4.11 9.68
C ASP A 134 8.66 5.20 9.53
N ALA A 135 7.41 4.83 9.22
CA ALA A 135 6.28 5.76 9.22
C ALA A 135 5.97 6.30 10.63
N LEU A 136 5.88 5.42 11.63
CA LEU A 136 5.63 5.81 13.02
C LEU A 136 6.75 6.69 13.60
N GLU A 137 8.00 6.39 13.24
CA GLU A 137 9.20 7.11 13.69
C GLU A 137 9.51 8.35 12.84
N LEU A 138 8.62 8.76 11.93
CA LEU A 138 8.77 9.93 11.05
C LEU A 138 10.05 9.92 10.21
N ARG A 139 10.44 8.74 9.72
CA ARG A 139 11.59 8.52 8.81
C ARG A 139 11.18 8.49 7.34
N LEU A 140 9.99 8.99 7.04
CA LEU A 140 9.43 9.13 5.70
C LEU A 140 8.78 10.52 5.60
N PRO A 141 8.60 11.06 4.37
CA PRO A 141 7.76 12.24 4.15
C PRO A 141 6.36 12.04 4.75
N ALA A 142 5.76 13.13 5.27
CA ALA A 142 4.53 13.09 6.06
C ALA A 142 3.40 12.30 5.38
N SER A 143 3.22 12.47 4.07
CA SER A 143 2.19 11.77 3.29
C SER A 143 2.35 10.24 3.28
N LEU A 144 3.57 9.73 3.36
CA LEU A 144 3.87 8.30 3.47
C LEU A 144 4.05 7.82 4.92
N ALA A 145 4.25 8.74 5.86
CA ALA A 145 4.47 8.46 7.28
C ALA A 145 3.18 8.17 8.06
N ILE A 146 2.07 7.86 7.38
CA ILE A 146 0.79 7.53 8.02
C ILE A 146 0.72 6.05 8.40
N CYS A 147 0.21 5.77 9.60
CA CYS A 147 -0.01 4.39 10.04
C CYS A 147 -1.09 4.27 11.12
N VAL A 148 -1.52 3.03 11.38
CA VAL A 148 -2.47 2.70 12.44
C VAL A 148 -1.89 1.65 13.38
N THR A 149 -2.00 1.89 14.70
CA THR A 149 -1.65 0.94 15.78
C THR A 149 -2.90 0.57 16.60
N GLY A 150 -2.71 -0.04 17.77
CA GLY A 150 -3.80 -0.39 18.68
C GLY A 150 -4.40 -1.79 18.46
N THR A 151 -5.51 -2.08 19.13
CA THR A 151 -6.16 -3.40 19.11
C THR A 151 -7.48 -3.36 18.35
N LYS A 152 -8.14 -4.52 18.19
CA LYS A 152 -9.51 -4.55 17.69
C LYS A 152 -10.37 -3.66 18.61
N ASN A 153 -11.14 -2.75 18.01
CA ASN A 153 -11.99 -1.76 18.67
C ASN A 153 -11.26 -0.63 19.44
N ASN A 154 -9.93 -0.56 19.41
CA ASN A 154 -9.17 0.55 19.98
C ASN A 154 -7.98 0.88 19.06
N TYR A 155 -8.31 1.49 17.93
CA TYR A 155 -7.35 1.85 16.89
C TYR A 155 -6.78 3.23 17.16
N GLU A 156 -5.50 3.41 16.87
CA GLU A 156 -4.80 4.69 17.01
C GLU A 156 -4.27 5.09 15.64
N HIS A 157 -4.70 6.24 15.14
CA HIS A 157 -4.24 6.80 13.88
C HIS A 157 -3.05 7.73 14.13
N HIS A 158 -1.97 7.55 13.35
CA HIS A 158 -0.76 8.34 13.45
C HIS A 158 -0.53 9.13 12.17
N ASN A 159 -0.14 10.39 12.33
CA ASN A 159 0.21 11.32 11.25
C ASN A 159 -0.91 11.58 10.24
N ILE A 160 -2.16 11.33 10.63
CA ILE A 160 -3.35 11.61 9.84
C ILE A 160 -4.50 12.03 10.77
N ALA A 161 -5.12 13.17 10.46
CA ALA A 161 -6.29 13.67 11.18
C ALA A 161 -7.55 13.02 10.58
N VAL A 162 -8.09 12.03 11.29
CA VAL A 162 -9.34 11.36 10.91
C VAL A 162 -10.46 11.90 11.79
N ILE A 163 -11.63 12.17 11.18
CA ILE A 163 -12.83 12.55 11.94
C ILE A 163 -13.32 11.34 12.74
N ASP A 164 -13.57 11.54 14.03
CA ASP A 164 -14.20 10.54 14.88
C ASP A 164 -15.53 10.09 14.25
N ASP A 165 -15.80 8.78 14.26
CA ASP A 165 -16.99 8.17 13.63
C ASP A 165 -17.12 8.34 12.10
N PHE A 166 -16.02 8.55 11.38
CA PHE A 166 -16.05 8.55 9.90
C PHE A 166 -16.63 7.24 9.32
N THR A 167 -17.61 7.39 8.43
CA THR A 167 -18.27 6.30 7.70
C THR A 167 -17.95 6.34 6.20
N THR A 168 -17.86 5.17 5.58
CA THR A 168 -17.61 5.00 4.13
C THR A 168 -18.90 4.76 3.34
N ASP A 169 -20.02 5.30 3.83
CA ASP A 169 -21.34 5.21 3.22
C ASP A 169 -21.48 6.15 2.03
N ARG A 170 -20.79 7.29 2.06
CA ARG A 170 -20.82 8.37 1.05
C ARG A 170 -19.71 8.22 0.02
N ARG A 171 -20.01 8.40 -1.26
CA ARG A 171 -19.01 8.39 -2.35
C ARG A 171 -17.89 9.41 -2.09
N LEU A 172 -16.65 9.04 -2.41
CA LEU A 172 -15.49 9.92 -2.26
C LEU A 172 -15.67 11.23 -3.02
N ARG A 173 -15.39 12.35 -2.35
CA ARG A 173 -15.19 13.66 -2.97
C ARG A 173 -13.73 14.07 -2.78
N ARG A 174 -12.94 14.02 -3.86
CA ARG A 174 -11.48 14.24 -3.81
C ARG A 174 -11.06 15.63 -3.32
N VAL A 175 -11.93 16.64 -3.50
CA VAL A 175 -11.71 18.02 -3.03
C VAL A 175 -11.95 18.20 -1.53
N ASP A 176 -12.59 17.23 -0.88
CA ASP A 176 -12.90 17.25 0.55
C ASP A 176 -11.76 16.56 1.32
N HIS A 177 -10.79 17.35 1.79
CA HIS A 177 -9.59 16.83 2.46
C HIS A 177 -9.90 15.99 3.70
N ALA A 178 -10.95 16.32 4.45
CA ALA A 178 -11.34 15.56 5.63
C ALA A 178 -11.94 14.20 5.24
N MET A 179 -12.74 14.17 4.17
CA MET A 179 -13.25 12.92 3.60
C MET A 179 -12.12 12.05 3.04
N VAL A 180 -11.15 12.64 2.34
CA VAL A 180 -9.96 11.93 1.85
C VAL A 180 -9.20 11.30 3.03
N ALA A 181 -8.91 12.08 4.07
CA ALA A 181 -8.23 11.58 5.27
C ALA A 181 -9.04 10.46 5.97
N GLY A 182 -10.37 10.61 6.03
CA GLY A 182 -11.27 9.58 6.55
C GLY A 182 -11.19 8.26 5.77
N TYR A 183 -11.21 8.31 4.44
CA TYR A 183 -11.07 7.13 3.59
C TYR A 183 -9.71 6.45 3.73
N VAL A 184 -8.63 7.23 3.78
CA VAL A 184 -7.28 6.72 4.03
C VAL A 184 -7.18 6.07 5.41
N GLY A 185 -7.70 6.72 6.45
CA GLY A 185 -7.78 6.18 7.80
C GLY A 185 -8.57 4.86 7.84
N SER A 186 -9.73 4.82 7.20
CA SER A 186 -10.58 3.62 7.09
C SER A 186 -9.85 2.48 6.36
N ALA A 187 -9.11 2.78 5.29
CA ALA A 187 -8.31 1.79 4.56
C ALA A 187 -7.26 1.12 5.46
N LEU A 188 -6.52 1.92 6.25
CA LEU A 188 -5.52 1.42 7.19
C LEU A 188 -6.14 0.68 8.38
N ARG A 189 -7.21 1.22 8.97
CA ARG A 189 -7.96 0.57 10.05
C ARG A 189 -8.52 -0.79 9.61
N GLY A 190 -9.15 -0.85 8.43
CA GLY A 190 -9.69 -2.09 7.88
C GLY A 190 -8.59 -3.11 7.60
N THR A 191 -7.41 -2.66 7.17
CA THR A 191 -6.24 -3.53 6.97
C THR A 191 -5.73 -4.08 8.29
N ARG A 192 -5.63 -3.24 9.32
CA ARG A 192 -5.23 -3.67 10.65
C ARG A 192 -6.21 -4.69 11.24
N GLY A 193 -7.51 -4.44 11.10
CA GLY A 193 -8.56 -5.37 11.54
C GLY A 193 -8.43 -6.74 10.87
N PHE A 194 -8.21 -6.75 9.55
CA PHE A 194 -7.97 -7.99 8.79
C PHE A 194 -6.74 -8.76 9.30
N ASP A 195 -5.62 -8.08 9.50
CA ASP A 195 -4.39 -8.72 9.98
C ASP A 195 -4.52 -9.23 11.43
N LEU A 196 -5.18 -8.47 12.30
CA LEU A 196 -5.48 -8.91 13.67
C LEU A 196 -6.35 -10.17 13.69
N ASP A 197 -7.37 -10.22 12.84
CA ASP A 197 -8.24 -11.41 12.71
C ASP A 197 -7.49 -12.61 12.11
N ARG A 198 -6.57 -12.38 11.16
CA ARG A 198 -5.68 -13.43 10.64
C ARG A 198 -4.79 -13.99 11.74
N LEU A 199 -4.07 -13.13 12.47
CA LEU A 199 -3.19 -13.55 13.57
C LEU A 199 -3.95 -14.26 14.69
N ARG A 200 -5.19 -13.83 14.97
CA ARG A 200 -6.07 -14.52 15.91
C ARG A 200 -6.34 -15.97 15.47
N ARG A 201 -6.62 -16.20 14.18
CA ARG A 201 -6.85 -17.55 13.64
C ARG A 201 -5.59 -18.41 13.72
N GLU A 202 -4.44 -17.86 13.36
CA GLU A 202 -3.14 -18.55 13.45
C GLU A 202 -2.80 -18.95 14.89
N ARG A 203 -3.12 -18.07 15.85
CA ARG A 203 -2.88 -18.27 17.29
C ARG A 203 -4.08 -18.85 18.05
N ALA A 204 -5.07 -19.43 17.36
CA ALA A 204 -6.31 -19.89 17.99
C ALA A 204 -6.09 -20.91 19.12
N LYS A 205 -5.01 -21.71 19.02
CA LYS A 205 -4.62 -22.70 20.03
C LYS A 205 -4.10 -22.09 21.34
N GLU A 206 -3.63 -20.84 21.31
CA GLU A 206 -3.16 -20.13 22.51
C GLU A 206 -4.31 -19.58 23.36
N PHE A 207 -5.49 -19.40 22.73
CA PHE A 207 -6.65 -18.80 23.36
C PHE A 207 -7.77 -19.83 23.48
N VAL A 208 -7.66 -20.72 24.46
CA VAL A 208 -8.66 -21.76 24.73
C VAL A 208 -9.44 -21.50 26.02
N THR A 209 -10.69 -21.96 26.04
CA THR A 209 -11.53 -22.02 27.23
C THR A 209 -11.05 -23.11 28.18
N SER A 210 -11.56 -23.14 29.41
CA SER A 210 -11.32 -24.23 30.37
C SER A 210 -11.70 -25.62 29.84
N LYS A 211 -12.53 -25.68 28.79
CA LYS A 211 -12.93 -26.90 28.08
C LYS A 211 -12.05 -27.23 26.85
N GLY A 212 -10.92 -26.54 26.67
CA GLY A 212 -9.98 -26.75 25.55
C GLY A 212 -10.44 -26.23 24.18
N LYS A 213 -11.63 -25.61 24.08
CA LYS A 213 -12.14 -25.05 22.81
C LYS A 213 -11.62 -23.62 22.58
N PRO A 214 -11.30 -23.22 21.33
CA PRO A 214 -10.91 -21.85 21.02
C PRO A 214 -11.92 -20.81 21.50
N THR A 215 -11.42 -19.73 22.09
CA THR A 215 -12.23 -18.66 22.67
C THR A 215 -12.86 -17.80 21.55
N GLN A 216 -14.19 -17.64 21.61
CA GLN A 216 -14.93 -16.85 20.63
C GLN A 216 -14.77 -15.33 20.81
N LYS A 217 -14.51 -14.84 22.02
CA LYS A 217 -14.30 -13.42 22.34
C LYS A 217 -13.00 -13.25 23.11
N LEU A 218 -12.02 -12.59 22.50
CA LEU A 218 -10.77 -12.27 23.19
C LEU A 218 -10.94 -11.01 24.05
N ASN A 219 -10.34 -11.02 25.24
CA ASN A 219 -10.30 -9.86 26.13
C ASN A 219 -9.24 -8.84 25.66
N ARG A 220 -9.15 -7.69 26.36
CA ARG A 220 -8.21 -6.61 26.02
C ARG A 220 -6.76 -7.06 26.01
N GLU A 221 -6.33 -7.81 27.02
CA GLU A 221 -4.95 -8.28 27.17
C GLU A 221 -4.55 -9.27 26.05
N GLN A 222 -5.46 -10.19 25.70
CA GLN A 222 -5.28 -11.12 24.59
C GLN A 222 -5.14 -10.38 23.26
N TRP A 223 -5.97 -9.37 23.00
CA TRP A 223 -5.83 -8.54 21.82
C TRP A 223 -4.54 -7.71 21.81
N GLN A 224 -4.09 -7.21 22.97
CA GLN A 224 -2.79 -6.53 23.10
C GLN A 224 -1.63 -7.48 22.77
N SER A 225 -1.68 -8.73 23.24
CA SER A 225 -0.70 -9.78 22.92
C SER A 225 -0.67 -10.10 21.41
N ILE A 226 -1.82 -10.09 20.74
CA ILE A 226 -1.87 -10.25 19.27
C ILE A 226 -1.27 -9.03 18.58
N ALA A 227 -1.70 -7.82 18.96
CA ALA A 227 -1.29 -6.58 18.32
C ALA A 227 0.22 -6.29 18.46
N LYS A 228 0.85 -6.71 19.56
CA LYS A 228 2.29 -6.52 19.83
C LYS A 228 3.18 -7.08 18.71
N ASN A 229 2.77 -8.18 18.07
CA ASN A 229 3.56 -8.86 17.05
C ASN A 229 3.32 -8.34 15.63
N LEU A 230 2.25 -7.56 15.41
CA LEU A 230 1.87 -7.05 14.10
C LEU A 230 2.71 -5.85 13.66
N GLY A 231 3.09 -4.98 14.60
CA GLY A 231 3.68 -3.67 14.30
C GLY A 231 2.66 -2.66 13.74
N PRO A 232 3.12 -1.49 13.27
CA PRO A 232 2.24 -0.46 12.70
C PRO A 232 1.72 -0.88 11.31
N THR A 233 0.43 -0.61 11.07
CA THR A 233 -0.22 -0.86 9.77
C THR A 233 -0.12 0.39 8.90
N SER A 234 0.62 0.32 7.79
CA SER A 234 0.93 1.44 6.91
C SER A 234 0.31 1.28 5.51
N LEU A 235 0.56 2.24 4.62
CA LEU A 235 0.18 2.13 3.20
C LEU A 235 0.78 0.88 2.53
N MET A 236 2.00 0.47 2.91
CA MET A 236 2.60 -0.77 2.41
C MET A 236 1.84 -2.02 2.89
N SER A 237 1.34 -2.02 4.13
CA SER A 237 0.47 -3.08 4.65
C SER A 237 -0.84 -3.15 3.85
N PHE A 238 -1.41 -2.00 3.51
CA PHE A 238 -2.63 -1.90 2.71
C PHE A 238 -2.44 -2.47 1.30
N LEU A 239 -1.37 -2.09 0.59
CA LEU A 239 -1.04 -2.65 -0.73
C LEU A 239 -0.83 -4.16 -0.68
N TYR A 240 -0.15 -4.67 0.37
CA TYR A 240 0.02 -6.11 0.56
C TYR A 240 -1.31 -6.83 0.75
N ARG A 241 -2.22 -6.27 1.56
CA ARG A 241 -3.57 -6.82 1.73
C ARG A 241 -4.35 -6.82 0.41
N LYS A 242 -4.29 -5.74 -0.37
CA LYS A 242 -4.97 -5.68 -1.68
C LYS A 242 -4.40 -6.70 -2.66
N ARG A 243 -3.09 -6.95 -2.66
CA ARG A 243 -2.47 -8.07 -3.39
C ARG A 243 -3.07 -9.42 -2.97
N LEU A 244 -3.21 -9.69 -1.67
CA LEU A 244 -3.80 -10.95 -1.20
C LEU A 244 -5.27 -11.06 -1.64
N LYS A 245 -6.04 -9.98 -1.49
CA LYS A 245 -7.44 -9.91 -1.91
C LYS A 245 -7.56 -10.23 -3.40
N ALA A 246 -6.82 -9.53 -4.25
CA ALA A 246 -6.87 -9.73 -5.69
C ALA A 246 -6.43 -11.13 -6.17
N ASN A 247 -5.64 -11.87 -5.37
CA ASN A 247 -5.18 -13.21 -5.72
C ASN A 247 -6.05 -14.34 -5.17
N TYR A 248 -6.71 -14.15 -4.02
CA TYR A 248 -7.31 -15.24 -3.25
C TYR A 248 -8.69 -14.94 -2.69
N ASP A 249 -9.04 -13.67 -2.42
CA ASP A 249 -10.27 -13.31 -1.72
C ASP A 249 -11.06 -12.27 -2.53
N ASN A 250 -12.23 -12.62 -3.05
CA ASN A 250 -13.18 -11.64 -3.61
C ASN A 250 -12.64 -10.89 -4.85
N VAL A 251 -12.27 -11.68 -5.87
CA VAL A 251 -11.94 -11.21 -7.22
C VAL A 251 -13.18 -10.62 -7.90
N ASP A 252 -14.36 -11.16 -7.61
CA ASP A 252 -15.63 -10.73 -8.23
C ASP A 252 -15.92 -9.25 -7.96
N ALA A 253 -15.65 -8.74 -6.75
CA ALA A 253 -15.77 -7.31 -6.48
C ALA A 253 -14.83 -6.44 -7.33
N LEU A 254 -13.71 -6.97 -7.83
CA LEU A 254 -12.81 -6.23 -8.72
C LEU A 254 -13.26 -6.25 -10.18
N HIS A 255 -14.21 -7.13 -10.54
CA HIS A 255 -14.84 -7.23 -11.85
C HIS A 255 -16.27 -6.67 -11.87
N SER A 256 -16.73 -6.10 -10.77
CA SER A 256 -18.05 -5.48 -10.69
C SER A 256 -18.15 -4.26 -11.61
N ASP A 257 -19.25 -4.16 -12.36
CA ASP A 257 -19.53 -3.06 -13.30
C ASP A 257 -19.57 -1.66 -12.66
N VAL A 258 -19.65 -1.58 -11.33
CA VAL A 258 -19.57 -0.31 -10.60
C VAL A 258 -18.14 0.24 -10.51
N ILE A 259 -17.13 -0.55 -10.84
CA ILE A 259 -15.74 -0.11 -10.90
C ILE A 259 -15.47 0.57 -12.24
N ASP A 260 -15.06 1.83 -12.16
CA ASP A 260 -14.40 2.49 -13.27
C ASP A 260 -12.94 2.03 -13.33
N ALA A 261 -12.66 1.04 -14.18
CA ALA A 261 -11.35 0.43 -14.31
C ALA A 261 -10.27 1.43 -14.73
N ASN A 262 -10.58 2.41 -15.59
CA ASN A 262 -9.62 3.42 -16.02
C ASN A 262 -9.18 4.30 -14.85
N ASN A 263 -10.14 4.81 -14.09
CA ASN A 263 -9.86 5.64 -12.92
C ASN A 263 -9.12 4.86 -11.84
N LEU A 264 -9.54 3.62 -11.57
CA LEU A 264 -8.89 2.78 -10.57
C LEU A 264 -7.44 2.44 -10.95
N LEU A 265 -7.17 2.05 -12.19
CA LEU A 265 -5.82 1.76 -12.68
C LEU A 265 -4.92 3.01 -12.64
N SER A 266 -5.46 4.16 -13.01
CA SER A 266 -4.77 5.46 -12.91
C SER A 266 -4.41 5.80 -11.47
N ASP A 267 -5.34 5.63 -10.53
CA ASP A 267 -5.09 5.86 -9.11
C ASP A 267 -4.03 4.90 -8.55
N ILE A 268 -4.07 3.61 -8.92
CA ILE A 268 -3.04 2.63 -8.53
C ILE A 268 -1.66 3.07 -9.04
N ARG A 269 -1.57 3.51 -10.30
CA ARG A 269 -0.33 4.03 -10.87
C ARG A 269 0.17 5.26 -10.13
N CYS A 270 -0.71 6.19 -9.77
CA CYS A 270 -0.37 7.37 -8.96
C CYS A 270 0.29 6.97 -7.64
N ILE A 271 -0.28 5.99 -6.93
CA ILE A 271 0.28 5.46 -5.68
C ILE A 271 1.69 4.89 -5.91
N VAL A 272 1.89 4.07 -6.95
CA VAL A 272 3.21 3.50 -7.26
C VAL A 272 4.23 4.60 -7.56
N ASN A 273 3.86 5.60 -8.36
CA ASN A 273 4.72 6.73 -8.70
C ASN A 273 5.14 7.53 -7.46
N ALA A 274 4.21 7.77 -6.54
CA ALA A 274 4.48 8.45 -5.28
C ALA A 274 5.51 7.70 -4.43
N PHE A 275 5.37 6.38 -4.29
CA PHE A 275 6.36 5.56 -3.60
C PHE A 275 7.72 5.57 -4.31
N ALA A 276 7.73 5.48 -5.65
CA ALA A 276 8.96 5.49 -6.43
C ALA A 276 9.70 6.83 -6.27
N LEU A 277 9.01 7.96 -6.41
CA LEU A 277 9.57 9.30 -6.21
C LEU A 277 10.32 9.41 -4.87
N VAL A 278 9.67 9.02 -3.78
CA VAL A 278 10.25 9.12 -2.43
C VAL A 278 11.47 8.21 -2.31
N HIS A 279 11.34 6.92 -2.63
CA HIS A 279 12.44 5.98 -2.41
C HIS A 279 13.62 6.28 -3.33
N GLU A 280 13.40 6.63 -4.59
CA GLU A 280 14.47 7.00 -5.53
C GLU A 280 15.18 8.28 -5.10
N SER A 281 14.45 9.29 -4.60
CA SER A 281 15.05 10.52 -4.06
C SER A 281 15.92 10.23 -2.83
N LEU A 282 15.45 9.35 -1.94
CA LEU A 282 16.21 8.96 -0.74
C LEU A 282 17.44 8.10 -1.08
N ILE A 283 17.32 7.22 -2.08
CA ILE A 283 18.44 6.43 -2.60
C ILE A 283 19.47 7.34 -3.24
N LEU A 284 19.04 8.26 -4.11
CA LEU A 284 19.88 9.27 -4.75
C LEU A 284 20.60 10.13 -3.70
N PHE A 285 19.89 10.66 -2.71
CA PHE A 285 20.48 11.44 -1.63
C PHE A 285 21.57 10.65 -0.89
N ARG A 286 21.32 9.37 -0.61
CA ARG A 286 22.27 8.54 0.13
C ARG A 286 23.50 8.18 -0.71
N MET A 287 23.31 7.67 -1.92
CA MET A 287 24.37 7.22 -2.83
C MET A 287 25.15 8.37 -3.45
N GLY A 288 24.49 9.50 -3.66
CA GLY A 288 24.99 10.64 -4.42
C GLY A 288 24.75 10.46 -5.92
N ARG A 289 24.67 11.59 -6.61
CA ARG A 289 24.28 11.68 -8.02
C ARG A 289 25.08 10.77 -8.95
N ARG A 290 26.41 10.83 -8.90
CA ARG A 290 27.27 10.05 -9.80
C ARG A 290 27.00 8.55 -9.72
N ALA A 291 27.00 7.98 -8.51
CA ALA A 291 26.78 6.55 -8.31
C ALA A 291 25.36 6.13 -8.72
N PHE A 292 24.37 7.01 -8.52
CA PHE A 292 22.99 6.75 -8.91
C PHE A 292 22.81 6.81 -10.44
N GLU A 293 23.40 7.79 -11.12
CA GLU A 293 23.38 7.92 -12.58
C GLU A 293 24.10 6.74 -13.26
N GLU A 294 25.29 6.35 -12.79
CA GLU A 294 26.01 5.17 -13.29
C GLU A 294 25.18 3.88 -13.19
N MET A 295 24.37 3.75 -12.14
CA MET A 295 23.47 2.63 -11.94
C MET A 295 22.31 2.63 -12.96
N ILE A 296 21.76 3.80 -13.26
CA ILE A 296 20.68 3.97 -14.26
C ILE A 296 21.18 3.68 -15.67
N GLU A 297 22.38 4.15 -16.03
CA GLU A 297 22.98 3.94 -17.35
C GLU A 297 23.17 2.46 -17.70
N ARG A 298 23.35 1.61 -16.69
CA ARG A 298 23.50 0.16 -16.82
C ARG A 298 22.17 -0.61 -16.82
N ALA A 299 21.04 0.06 -16.64
CA ALA A 299 19.72 -0.58 -16.64
C ALA A 299 19.14 -0.66 -18.07
N PRO A 300 18.27 -1.63 -18.37
CA PRO A 300 17.64 -1.74 -19.69
C PRO A 300 16.85 -0.48 -20.06
N LYS A 301 17.07 0.05 -21.26
CA LYS A 301 16.50 1.34 -21.70
C LYS A 301 14.97 1.40 -21.59
N GLN A 302 14.29 0.29 -21.87
CA GLN A 302 12.82 0.18 -21.83
C GLN A 302 12.27 0.47 -20.43
N VAL A 303 12.96 0.02 -19.37
CA VAL A 303 12.47 0.15 -17.99
C VAL A 303 12.94 1.46 -17.35
N VAL A 304 14.08 2.00 -17.78
CA VAL A 304 14.55 3.34 -17.37
C VAL A 304 13.58 4.45 -17.83
N GLY A 305 12.76 4.19 -18.85
CA GLY A 305 11.66 5.09 -19.24
C GLY A 305 10.78 5.50 -18.04
N MET A 306 10.53 4.59 -17.10
CA MET A 306 9.74 4.90 -15.91
C MET A 306 10.44 5.90 -14.99
N PHE A 307 11.72 5.68 -14.70
CA PHE A 307 12.52 6.65 -13.95
C PHE A 307 12.61 8.00 -14.68
N ASN A 308 12.85 7.98 -15.99
CA ASN A 308 13.01 9.21 -16.79
C ASN A 308 11.78 10.12 -16.74
N ALA A 309 10.57 9.54 -16.66
CA ALA A 309 9.33 10.31 -16.54
C ALA A 309 9.25 11.19 -15.28
N ARG A 310 10.00 10.84 -14.23
CA ARG A 310 10.04 11.57 -12.94
C ARG A 310 11.45 12.06 -12.55
N LYS A 311 12.41 11.98 -13.47
CA LYS A 311 13.82 12.27 -13.21
C LYS A 311 14.04 13.70 -12.71
N SER A 312 13.35 14.68 -13.29
CA SER A 312 13.42 16.08 -12.85
C SER A 312 13.09 16.24 -11.37
N ASP A 313 12.03 15.57 -10.94
CA ASP A 313 11.49 15.70 -9.58
C ASP A 313 12.41 15.01 -8.58
N VAL A 314 12.88 13.80 -8.92
CA VAL A 314 13.87 13.07 -8.12
C VAL A 314 15.16 13.86 -7.95
N LEU A 315 15.69 14.44 -9.04
CA LEU A 315 16.90 15.28 -8.97
C LEU A 315 16.67 16.54 -8.13
N SER A 316 15.49 17.17 -8.23
CA SER A 316 15.14 18.35 -7.44
C SER A 316 15.01 18.07 -5.93
N CYS A 317 14.81 16.81 -5.54
CA CYS A 317 14.71 16.39 -4.15
C CYS A 317 16.04 15.83 -3.61
N GLY A 318 16.75 15.03 -4.41
CA GLY A 318 17.88 14.23 -3.95
C GLY A 318 19.28 14.82 -4.18
N CYS A 319 19.42 15.92 -4.93
CA CYS A 319 20.71 16.54 -5.24
C CYS A 319 21.11 17.72 -4.34
N LEU A 320 20.59 17.76 -3.12
CA LEU A 320 20.90 18.78 -2.11
C LEU A 320 22.30 18.62 -1.49
#